data_AF-A0A0H4XLT1-F1
#
_entry.id   AF-A0A0H4XLT1-F1
#
_cell.length_a   1.000
_cell.length_b   1.000
_cell.length_c   1.000
_cell.angle_alpha   90.00
_cell.angle_beta   90.00
_cell.angle_gamma   90.00
#
_symmetry.space_group_name_H-M   'P 1'
#
loop_
_entity.id
_entity.type
_entity.pdbx_description
1 polymer ?
#
loop_
_entity_poly.entity_id
_entity_poly.type
_entity_poly.pdbx_seq_one_letter_code
_entity_poly.pdbx_strand_id
1 'polypeptide(L)'
;MRFHAGWLLAGAAALTLGTACQERDHGAQGQAGGQGSVSDQVAQAQKRTEGAFDSARKAQEQASDQQKQAAQAQQDFQKRQQELQQAQAKAQSASQQAEQAQQNAQQQTQQAQQEAQQAQAGALDAQRRQSEELTQQNQQARQQSEQLRQQSQQPVAAAPVPQGQQGSEQQVVGEVLSSNAQEVLLSSQGEPQLRLQLSPQTQVTVDGRQASAADIQEGSQVRASYRTDEQSGEPQAVRIEATSQVQPTAPAAPESGQSTPGAQPTQ
;
A
#
# COMPACT_ATOMS: atom_id res chain seq x y z
N MET A 1 9.50 1.36 -25.70
CA MET A 1 10.37 2.29 -26.47
C MET A 1 11.60 2.58 -25.63
N ARG A 2 12.78 2.55 -26.24
CA ARG A 2 14.09 2.47 -25.57
C ARG A 2 14.65 3.89 -25.40
N PHE A 3 15.07 4.26 -24.19
CA PHE A 3 15.98 5.40 -23.99
C PHE A 3 17.05 4.97 -22.99
N HIS A 4 18.26 4.72 -23.47
CA HIS A 4 19.46 4.65 -22.64
C HIS A 4 20.25 5.92 -22.89
N ALA A 5 20.28 6.81 -21.89
CA ALA A 5 21.09 8.00 -21.88
C ALA A 5 22.54 7.58 -21.56
N GLY A 6 23.43 7.76 -22.54
CA GLY A 6 24.87 7.64 -22.35
C GLY A 6 25.42 8.89 -21.65
N TRP A 7 26.09 8.69 -20.52
CA TRP A 7 27.00 9.67 -19.93
C TRP A 7 28.41 9.11 -20.01
N LEU A 8 29.22 9.68 -20.89
CA LEU A 8 30.69 9.52 -20.88
C LEU A 8 31.28 10.87 -20.48
N LEU A 9 31.80 10.94 -19.26
CA LEU A 9 32.68 12.01 -18.79
C LEU A 9 34.06 11.39 -18.54
N ALA A 10 35.00 11.73 -19.42
CA ALA A 10 36.44 11.63 -19.22
C ALA A 10 37.02 12.89 -19.87
N GLY A 11 37.82 13.77 -19.24
CA GLY A 11 38.72 13.58 -18.12
C GLY A 11 40.15 13.73 -18.64
N ALA A 12 40.66 14.97 -18.73
CA ALA A 12 42.10 15.26 -18.86
C ALA A 12 42.38 16.75 -18.59
N ALA A 13 42.81 17.09 -17.38
CA ALA A 13 43.47 18.35 -17.09
C ALA A 13 44.95 18.04 -16.79
N ALA A 14 45.82 18.37 -17.74
CA ALA A 14 47.26 18.30 -17.58
C ALA A 14 47.74 19.56 -16.82
N LEU A 15 48.32 19.39 -15.64
CA LEU A 15 49.03 20.45 -14.93
C LEU A 15 50.53 20.24 -15.14
N THR A 16 51.13 21.11 -15.95
CA THR A 16 52.58 21.24 -16.12
C THR A 16 53.14 22.06 -14.96
N LEU A 17 54.09 21.49 -14.22
CA LEU A 17 54.88 22.19 -13.21
C LEU A 17 56.07 22.87 -13.90
N GLY A 18 56.02 24.20 -14.00
CA GLY A 18 57.16 25.03 -14.37
C GLY A 18 57.95 25.43 -13.13
N THR A 19 59.19 24.98 -13.01
CA THR A 19 60.17 25.43 -12.02
C THR A 19 60.71 26.80 -12.41
N ALA A 20 60.40 27.84 -11.64
CA ALA A 20 61.09 29.13 -11.71
C ALA A 20 61.93 29.32 -10.45
N CYS A 21 63.24 29.11 -10.56
CA CYS A 21 64.23 29.53 -9.58
C CYS A 21 64.30 31.06 -9.58
N GLN A 22 63.97 31.69 -8.45
CA GLN A 22 64.16 33.13 -8.28
C GLN A 22 65.44 33.38 -7.48
N GLU A 23 66.45 33.85 -8.21
CA GLU A 23 67.74 34.38 -7.76
C GLU A 23 67.48 35.55 -6.79
N ARG A 24 68.08 35.51 -5.58
CA ARG A 24 67.92 36.55 -4.57
C ARG A 24 69.27 37.24 -4.35
N ASP A 25 69.33 38.46 -4.87
CA ASP A 25 70.43 39.41 -4.81
C ASP A 25 70.84 39.82 -3.39
N HIS A 26 72.13 40.08 -3.25
CA HIS A 26 72.82 40.46 -2.02
C HIS A 26 72.57 41.94 -1.66
N GLY A 27 71.92 42.19 -0.52
CA GLY A 27 71.84 43.52 0.10
C GLY A 27 72.63 43.54 1.41
N ALA A 28 73.88 44.02 1.35
CA ALA A 28 74.70 44.35 2.50
C ALA A 28 74.18 45.63 3.18
N GLN A 29 73.85 45.58 4.48
CA GLN A 29 73.61 46.78 5.27
C GLN A 29 73.96 46.58 6.75
N GLY A 30 74.91 47.39 7.23
CA GLY A 30 74.90 47.93 8.60
C GLY A 30 75.47 47.05 9.73
N GLN A 31 76.80 46.96 9.80
CA GLN A 31 77.53 46.57 11.01
C GLN A 31 77.91 47.84 11.78
N ALA A 32 77.19 48.15 12.87
CA ALA A 32 77.62 49.13 13.87
C ALA A 32 76.89 48.95 15.22
N GLY A 33 77.63 48.49 16.25
CA GLY A 33 77.30 48.56 17.68
C GLY A 33 76.31 47.52 18.20
N GLY A 34 76.53 46.77 19.27
CA GLY A 34 77.63 46.66 20.23
C GLY A 34 77.20 45.68 21.32
N GLN A 35 78.06 44.71 21.67
CA GLN A 35 78.12 43.94 22.93
C GLN A 35 76.85 43.35 23.61
N GLY A 36 75.66 43.40 23.00
CA GLY A 36 74.51 42.52 23.33
C GLY A 36 74.56 41.15 22.62
N SER A 37 75.59 40.93 21.81
CA SER A 37 75.48 40.17 20.57
C SER A 37 75.79 38.67 20.61
N VAL A 38 76.13 38.08 21.75
CA VAL A 38 76.36 36.61 21.85
C VAL A 38 75.20 35.93 22.57
N SER A 39 74.74 36.51 23.67
CA SER A 39 73.55 36.06 24.41
C SER A 39 72.28 36.10 23.56
N ASP A 40 72.06 37.18 22.80
CA ASP A 40 70.93 37.28 21.87
C ASP A 40 71.03 36.30 20.71
N GLN A 41 72.26 36.00 20.25
CA GLN A 41 72.52 35.09 19.15
C GLN A 41 72.30 33.63 19.57
N VAL A 42 72.67 33.27 20.81
CA VAL A 42 72.38 31.96 21.42
C VAL A 42 70.87 31.82 21.67
N ALA A 43 70.20 32.84 22.22
CA ALA A 43 68.76 32.83 22.41
C ALA A 43 67.98 32.69 21.08
N GLN A 44 68.44 33.39 20.04
CA GLN A 44 67.88 33.26 18.70
C GLN A 44 68.15 31.88 18.09
N ALA A 45 69.34 31.31 18.30
CA ALA A 45 69.66 29.96 17.86
C ALA A 45 68.77 28.91 18.55
N GLN A 46 68.60 29.01 19.87
CA GLN A 46 67.70 28.13 20.64
C GLN A 46 66.25 28.22 20.12
N LYS A 47 65.73 29.44 19.93
CA LYS A 47 64.38 29.64 19.39
C LYS A 47 64.20 29.09 17.98
N ARG A 48 65.22 29.17 17.12
CA ARG A 48 65.21 28.55 15.78
C ARG A 48 65.20 27.03 15.85
N THR A 49 65.95 26.46 16.79
CA THR A 49 65.97 25.01 17.01
C THR A 49 64.63 24.50 17.55
N GLU A 50 64.02 25.21 18.50
CA GLU A 50 62.66 24.90 18.99
C GLU A 50 61.63 24.95 17.85
N GLY A 51 61.65 26.01 17.04
CA GLY A 51 60.76 26.12 15.88
C GLY A 51 60.98 25.02 14.84
N ALA A 52 62.22 24.57 14.63
CA ALA A 52 62.53 23.46 13.73
C ALA A 52 61.96 22.12 14.26
N PHE A 53 62.06 21.86 15.57
CA PHE A 53 61.49 20.67 16.20
C PHE A 53 59.95 20.68 16.15
N ASP A 54 59.31 21.81 16.43
CA ASP A 54 57.86 21.94 16.32
C ASP A 54 57.38 21.72 14.88
N SER A 55 58.09 22.27 13.90
CA SER A 55 57.80 22.07 12.48
C SER A 55 57.96 20.61 12.08
N ALA A 56 59.04 19.94 12.51
CA ALA A 56 59.28 18.52 12.24
C ALA A 56 58.19 17.64 12.87
N ARG A 57 57.76 17.94 14.11
CA ARG A 57 56.68 17.23 14.79
C ARG A 57 55.36 17.38 14.02
N LYS A 58 55.02 18.59 13.59
CA LYS A 58 53.82 18.84 12.77
C LYS A 58 53.88 18.11 11.43
N ALA A 59 55.03 18.11 10.75
CA ALA A 59 55.20 17.38 9.50
C ALA A 59 55.04 15.86 9.69
N GLN A 60 55.57 15.30 10.78
CA GLN A 60 55.41 13.89 11.13
C GLN A 60 53.94 13.53 11.44
N GLU A 61 53.24 14.41 12.16
CA GLU A 61 51.81 14.26 12.46
C GLU A 61 50.99 14.26 11.16
N GLN A 62 51.22 15.25 10.29
CA GLN A 62 50.56 15.33 8.98
C GLN A 62 50.83 14.12 8.08
N ALA A 63 52.08 13.63 8.04
CA ALA A 63 52.42 12.43 7.27
C ALA A 63 51.71 11.17 7.82
N SER A 64 51.63 11.05 9.15
CA SER A 64 50.93 9.94 9.81
C SER A 64 49.43 9.98 9.55
N ASP A 65 48.83 11.17 9.56
CA ASP A 65 47.41 11.33 9.26
C ASP A 65 47.10 11.07 7.78
N GLN A 66 47.95 11.50 6.85
CA GLN A 66 47.82 11.14 5.44
C GLN A 66 47.94 9.63 5.22
N GLN A 67 48.84 8.94 5.91
CA GLN A 67 48.97 7.49 5.83
C GLN A 67 47.71 6.78 6.35
N LYS A 68 47.13 7.25 7.48
CA LYS A 68 45.87 6.71 8.01
C LYS A 68 44.72 6.92 7.03
N GLN A 69 44.59 8.12 6.46
CA GLN A 69 43.55 8.42 5.47
C GLN A 69 43.69 7.55 4.21
N ALA A 70 44.91 7.35 3.71
CA ALA A 70 45.16 6.46 2.57
C ALA A 70 44.77 5.00 2.88
N ALA A 71 45.10 4.50 4.08
CA ALA A 71 44.73 3.15 4.52
C ALA A 71 43.20 3.00 4.64
N GLN A 72 42.51 4.00 5.21
CA GLN A 72 41.05 4.01 5.31
C GLN A 72 40.39 4.04 3.93
N ALA A 73 40.88 4.87 3.01
CA ALA A 73 40.36 4.95 1.64
C ALA A 73 40.49 3.60 0.89
N GLN A 74 41.59 2.88 1.11
CA GLN A 74 41.78 1.54 0.53
C GLN A 74 40.79 0.51 1.12
N GLN A 75 40.55 0.56 2.43
CA GLN A 75 39.56 -0.29 3.10
C GLN A 75 38.14 -0.01 2.59
N ASP A 76 37.77 1.27 2.49
CA ASP A 76 36.46 1.69 1.99
C ASP A 76 36.24 1.28 0.54
N PHE A 77 37.27 1.37 -0.30
CA PHE A 77 37.20 0.92 -1.69
C PHE A 77 36.91 -0.59 -1.79
N GLN A 78 37.57 -1.41 -0.97
CA GLN A 78 37.32 -2.85 -0.93
C GLN A 78 35.90 -3.16 -0.44
N LYS A 79 35.45 -2.48 0.63
CA LYS A 79 34.09 -2.65 1.16
C LYS A 79 33.05 -2.29 0.11
N ARG A 80 33.20 -1.16 -0.60
CA ARG A 80 32.27 -0.74 -1.65
C ARG A 80 32.24 -1.72 -2.83
N GLN A 81 33.37 -2.32 -3.20
CA GLN A 81 33.38 -3.37 -4.22
C GLN A 81 32.57 -4.60 -3.79
N GLN A 82 32.72 -5.03 -2.54
CA GLN A 82 31.96 -6.16 -1.99
C GLN A 82 30.45 -5.84 -1.94
N GLU A 83 30.09 -4.64 -1.47
CA GLU A 83 28.70 -4.18 -1.43
C GLU A 83 28.09 -4.12 -2.84
N LEU A 84 28.85 -3.70 -3.85
CA LEU A 84 28.39 -3.65 -5.23
C LEU A 84 28.11 -5.05 -5.80
N GLN A 85 28.97 -6.04 -5.53
CA GLN A 85 28.70 -7.44 -5.90
C GLN A 85 27.47 -8.00 -5.19
N GLN A 86 27.34 -7.74 -3.88
CA GLN A 86 26.19 -8.20 -3.12
C GLN A 86 24.89 -7.56 -3.63
N ALA A 87 24.91 -6.26 -3.94
CA ALA A 87 23.77 -5.56 -4.51
C ALA A 87 23.36 -6.14 -5.86
N GLN A 88 24.33 -6.48 -6.73
CA GLN A 88 24.06 -7.13 -8.01
C GLN A 88 23.44 -8.52 -7.83
N ALA A 89 23.99 -9.35 -6.93
CA ALA A 89 23.43 -10.68 -6.63
C ALA A 89 21.99 -10.57 -6.11
N LYS A 90 21.74 -9.62 -5.19
CA LYS A 90 20.40 -9.38 -4.64
C LYS A 90 19.42 -8.88 -5.70
N ALA A 91 19.87 -8.01 -6.61
CA ALA A 91 19.04 -7.54 -7.71
C ALA A 91 18.63 -8.69 -8.65
N GLN A 92 19.56 -9.60 -8.97
CA GLN A 92 19.27 -10.79 -9.79
C GLN A 92 18.32 -11.77 -9.09
N SER A 93 18.50 -12.01 -7.78
CA SER A 93 17.56 -12.87 -7.05
C SER A 93 16.15 -12.25 -6.97
N ALA A 94 16.07 -10.93 -6.79
CA ALA A 94 14.81 -10.22 -6.76
C ALA A 94 14.09 -10.25 -8.11
N SER A 95 14.82 -10.16 -9.23
CA SER A 95 14.22 -10.28 -10.56
C SER A 95 13.64 -11.68 -10.79
N GLN A 96 14.40 -12.74 -10.44
CA GLN A 96 13.91 -14.11 -10.56
C GLN A 96 12.66 -14.36 -9.72
N GLN A 97 12.64 -13.86 -8.48
CA GLN A 97 11.46 -13.98 -7.61
C GLN A 97 10.25 -13.24 -8.19
N ALA A 98 10.46 -12.05 -8.76
CA ALA A 98 9.41 -11.30 -9.42
C ALA A 98 8.88 -12.02 -10.67
N GLU A 99 9.75 -12.62 -11.48
CA GLU A 99 9.38 -13.42 -12.65
C GLU A 99 8.56 -14.66 -12.25
N GLN A 100 8.94 -15.35 -11.17
CA GLN A 100 8.18 -16.48 -10.63
C GLN A 100 6.80 -16.04 -10.12
N ALA A 101 6.74 -14.91 -9.39
CA ALA A 101 5.48 -14.37 -8.91
C ALA A 101 4.54 -13.99 -10.07
N GLN A 102 5.07 -13.41 -11.16
CA GLN A 102 4.28 -13.11 -12.35
C GLN A 102 3.73 -14.37 -13.03
N GLN A 103 4.53 -15.44 -13.13
CA GLN A 103 4.07 -16.71 -13.69
C GLN A 103 2.97 -17.36 -12.84
N ASN A 104 3.11 -17.32 -11.51
CA ASN A 104 2.08 -17.82 -10.59
C ASN A 104 0.79 -17.00 -10.69
N ALA A 105 0.90 -15.67 -10.75
CA ALA A 105 -0.25 -14.80 -10.92
C ALA A 105 -0.98 -15.05 -12.25
N GLN A 106 -0.24 -15.29 -13.34
CA GLN A 106 -0.83 -15.65 -14.63
C GLN A 106 -1.56 -17.00 -14.60
N GLN A 107 -1.03 -17.99 -13.89
CA GLN A 107 -1.70 -19.28 -13.72
C GLN A 107 -2.99 -19.15 -12.90
N GLN A 108 -2.93 -18.44 -11.77
CA GLN A 108 -4.14 -18.18 -10.96
C GLN A 108 -5.19 -17.39 -11.75
N THR A 109 -4.76 -16.42 -12.55
CA THR A 109 -5.67 -15.64 -13.39
C THR A 109 -6.35 -16.53 -14.44
N GLN A 110 -5.63 -17.45 -15.06
CA GLN A 110 -6.22 -18.40 -16.00
C GLN A 110 -7.23 -19.34 -15.34
N GLN A 111 -6.93 -19.83 -14.13
CA GLN A 111 -7.85 -20.67 -13.37
C GLN A 111 -9.12 -19.89 -12.98
N ALA A 112 -8.98 -18.68 -12.46
CA ALA A 112 -10.10 -17.83 -12.10
C ALA A 112 -10.97 -17.47 -13.32
N GLN A 113 -10.37 -17.26 -14.50
CA GLN A 113 -11.11 -17.02 -15.73
C GLN A 113 -11.93 -18.26 -16.16
N GLN A 114 -11.38 -19.46 -16.03
CA GLN A 114 -12.12 -20.69 -16.34
C GLN A 114 -13.29 -20.89 -15.38
N GLU A 115 -13.08 -20.67 -14.08
CA GLU A 115 -14.13 -20.77 -13.06
C GLU A 115 -15.22 -19.73 -13.27
N ALA A 116 -14.86 -18.47 -13.55
CA ALA A 116 -15.81 -17.40 -13.85
C ALA A 116 -16.65 -17.71 -15.09
N GLN A 117 -16.05 -18.27 -16.15
CA GLN A 117 -16.80 -18.69 -17.35
C GLN A 117 -17.78 -19.83 -17.05
N GLN A 118 -17.38 -20.80 -16.22
CA GLN A 118 -18.27 -21.89 -15.79
C GLN A 118 -19.43 -21.37 -14.93
N ALA A 119 -19.15 -20.47 -13.99
CA ALA A 119 -20.17 -19.85 -13.15
C ALA A 119 -21.17 -19.04 -13.97
N GLN A 120 -20.71 -18.28 -14.97
CA GLN A 120 -21.59 -17.54 -15.88
C GLN A 120 -22.50 -18.46 -16.70
N ALA A 121 -21.96 -19.55 -17.25
CA ALA A 121 -22.75 -20.53 -17.99
C ALA A 121 -23.80 -21.21 -17.07
N GLY A 122 -23.41 -21.57 -15.84
CA GLY A 122 -24.33 -22.13 -14.86
C GLY A 122 -25.44 -21.18 -14.43
N ALA A 123 -25.12 -19.90 -14.23
CA ALA A 123 -26.09 -18.86 -13.88
C ALA A 123 -27.13 -18.66 -14.99
N LEU A 124 -26.69 -18.67 -16.26
CA LEU A 124 -27.59 -18.60 -17.42
C LEU A 124 -28.52 -19.82 -17.51
N ASP A 125 -28.02 -21.02 -17.24
CA ASP A 125 -28.85 -22.25 -17.23
C ASP A 125 -29.90 -22.18 -16.10
N ALA A 126 -29.48 -21.77 -14.90
CA ALA A 126 -30.38 -21.60 -13.75
C ALA A 126 -31.48 -20.56 -14.04
N GLN A 127 -31.13 -19.43 -14.66
CA GLN A 127 -32.09 -18.40 -15.06
C GLN A 127 -33.12 -18.95 -16.07
N ARG A 128 -32.66 -19.80 -17.00
CA ARG A 128 -33.53 -20.42 -18.00
C ARG A 128 -34.53 -21.38 -17.37
N ARG A 129 -34.08 -22.23 -16.44
CA ARG A 129 -34.96 -23.14 -15.69
C ARG A 129 -36.00 -22.39 -14.86
N GLN A 130 -35.59 -21.32 -14.20
CA GLN A 130 -36.52 -20.50 -13.42
C GLN A 130 -37.62 -19.89 -14.30
N SER A 131 -37.26 -19.44 -15.52
CA SER A 131 -38.25 -18.94 -16.49
C SER A 131 -39.21 -20.03 -16.97
N GLU A 132 -38.72 -21.25 -17.17
CA GLU A 132 -39.52 -22.41 -17.55
C GLU A 132 -40.47 -22.85 -16.42
N GLU A 133 -40.00 -22.86 -15.17
CA GLU A 133 -40.80 -23.17 -13.97
C GLU A 133 -41.92 -22.14 -13.75
N LEU A 134 -41.62 -20.83 -13.87
CA LEU A 134 -42.64 -19.78 -13.80
C LEU A 134 -43.69 -19.93 -14.90
N THR A 135 -43.25 -20.29 -16.11
CA THR A 135 -44.15 -20.50 -17.25
C THR A 135 -45.09 -21.70 -17.01
N GLN A 136 -44.57 -22.81 -16.47
CA GLN A 136 -45.39 -23.97 -16.08
C GLN A 136 -46.36 -23.61 -14.95
N GLN A 137 -45.90 -22.91 -13.92
CA GLN A 137 -46.72 -22.49 -12.80
C GLN A 137 -47.88 -21.58 -13.25
N ASN A 138 -47.63 -20.64 -14.17
CA ASN A 138 -48.67 -19.76 -14.70
C ASN A 138 -49.73 -20.55 -15.49
N GLN A 139 -49.32 -21.53 -16.28
CA GLN A 139 -50.26 -22.40 -17.00
C GLN A 139 -51.15 -23.19 -16.03
N GLN A 140 -50.58 -23.72 -14.95
CA GLN A 140 -51.35 -24.46 -13.95
C GLN A 140 -52.32 -23.56 -13.17
N ALA A 141 -51.87 -22.34 -12.81
CA ALA A 141 -52.73 -21.34 -12.17
C ALA A 141 -53.90 -20.90 -13.08
N ARG A 142 -53.67 -20.78 -14.40
CA ARG A 142 -54.75 -20.51 -15.37
C ARG A 142 -55.79 -21.61 -15.41
N GLN A 143 -55.37 -22.88 -15.47
CA GLN A 143 -56.31 -24.00 -15.46
C GLN A 143 -57.16 -24.05 -14.18
N GLN A 144 -56.56 -23.75 -13.03
CA GLN A 144 -57.28 -23.73 -11.75
C GLN A 144 -58.27 -22.55 -11.66
N SER A 145 -57.89 -21.38 -12.16
CA SER A 145 -58.78 -20.21 -12.18
C SER A 145 -59.92 -20.35 -13.20
N GLU A 146 -59.72 -21.06 -14.32
CA GLU A 146 -60.80 -21.42 -15.24
C GLU A 146 -61.80 -22.40 -14.61
N GLN A 147 -61.37 -23.35 -13.78
CA GLN A 147 -62.29 -24.20 -13.00
C GLN A 147 -63.08 -23.39 -11.96
N LEU A 148 -62.43 -22.50 -11.22
CA LEU A 148 -63.12 -21.66 -10.25
C LEU A 148 -64.13 -20.70 -10.90
N ARG A 149 -63.80 -20.09 -12.05
CA ARG A 149 -64.73 -19.20 -12.77
C ARG A 149 -66.00 -19.90 -13.24
N GLN A 150 -65.94 -21.18 -13.57
CA GLN A 150 -67.15 -21.94 -13.93
C GLN A 150 -68.07 -22.18 -12.72
N GLN A 151 -67.52 -22.29 -11.50
CA GLN A 151 -68.31 -22.47 -10.28
C GLN A 151 -68.85 -21.14 -9.68
N SER A 152 -68.25 -19.99 -10.00
CA SER A 152 -68.54 -18.72 -9.34
C SER A 152 -69.18 -17.66 -10.26
N GLN A 153 -70.20 -18.07 -11.04
CA GLN A 153 -71.15 -17.13 -11.66
C GLN A 153 -72.19 -16.65 -10.63
N GLN A 154 -71.79 -15.83 -9.65
CA GLN A 154 -72.70 -14.93 -8.92
C GLN A 154 -72.03 -13.57 -8.70
N PRO A 155 -72.68 -12.44 -9.04
CA PRO A 155 -72.11 -11.12 -8.91
C PRO A 155 -72.24 -10.63 -7.46
N VAL A 156 -71.11 -10.36 -6.80
CA VAL A 156 -71.10 -9.61 -5.54
C VAL A 156 -70.30 -8.32 -5.69
N ALA A 157 -70.93 -7.27 -5.17
CA ALA A 157 -70.55 -5.87 -5.29
C ALA A 157 -69.27 -5.52 -4.52
N ALA A 158 -68.60 -4.51 -5.05
CA ALA A 158 -67.34 -3.95 -4.58
C ALA A 158 -67.43 -3.37 -3.15
N ALA A 159 -66.38 -3.60 -2.36
CA ALA A 159 -66.05 -2.81 -1.18
C ALA A 159 -64.58 -2.35 -1.26
N PRO A 160 -64.26 -1.13 -0.77
CA PRO A 160 -63.01 -0.44 -1.08
C PRO A 160 -61.86 -0.88 -0.17
N VAL A 161 -60.71 -1.15 -0.77
CA VAL A 161 -59.42 -1.34 -0.10
C VAL A 161 -58.81 0.02 0.27
N PRO A 162 -58.40 0.25 1.53
CA PRO A 162 -57.72 1.48 1.89
C PRO A 162 -56.28 1.47 1.32
N GLN A 163 -56.01 2.45 0.46
CA GLN A 163 -54.69 2.78 -0.06
C GLN A 163 -53.86 3.42 1.07
N GLY A 164 -52.98 2.64 1.69
CA GLY A 164 -51.82 3.17 2.38
C GLY A 164 -50.69 3.34 1.37
N GLN A 165 -50.50 4.55 0.84
CA GLN A 165 -49.30 4.94 0.11
C GLN A 165 -48.10 4.90 1.06
N GLN A 166 -47.43 3.77 1.15
CA GLN A 166 -46.04 3.70 1.59
C GLN A 166 -45.20 3.69 0.32
N GLY A 167 -44.49 4.79 0.05
CA GLY A 167 -43.40 4.76 -0.92
C GLY A 167 -42.50 3.58 -0.54
N SER A 168 -42.26 2.69 -1.49
CA SER A 168 -41.59 1.41 -1.24
C SER A 168 -40.18 1.66 -0.74
N GLU A 169 -40.01 1.64 0.58
CA GLU A 169 -38.69 1.67 1.23
C GLU A 169 -37.97 0.38 0.83
N GLN A 170 -36.85 0.53 0.14
CA GLN A 170 -36.02 -0.58 -0.31
C GLN A 170 -34.93 -0.81 0.72
N GLN A 171 -34.59 -2.07 0.96
CA GLN A 171 -33.56 -2.45 1.91
C GLN A 171 -32.36 -3.02 1.18
N VAL A 172 -31.17 -2.62 1.61
CA VAL A 172 -29.88 -3.10 1.10
C VAL A 172 -29.00 -3.51 2.28
N VAL A 173 -28.21 -4.55 2.07
CA VAL A 173 -27.16 -4.98 3.00
C VAL A 173 -25.84 -4.96 2.24
N GLY A 174 -24.82 -4.31 2.80
CA GLY A 174 -23.53 -4.16 2.15
C GLY A 174 -22.42 -3.80 3.11
N GLU A 175 -21.22 -3.65 2.56
CA GLU A 175 -20.03 -3.18 3.27
C GLU A 175 -19.81 -1.69 2.97
N VAL A 176 -19.40 -0.92 3.98
CA VAL A 176 -19.14 0.51 3.83
C VAL A 176 -17.78 0.72 3.18
N LEU A 177 -17.76 1.36 2.02
CA LEU A 177 -16.50 1.77 1.37
C LEU A 177 -16.03 3.13 1.86
N SER A 178 -16.97 4.05 2.07
CA SER A 178 -16.71 5.36 2.66
C SER A 178 -17.97 5.92 3.32
N SER A 179 -17.77 6.76 4.34
CA SER A 179 -18.84 7.41 5.10
C SER A 179 -18.49 8.87 5.36
N ASN A 180 -19.47 9.76 5.23
CA ASN A 180 -19.37 11.14 5.72
C ASN A 180 -20.73 11.63 6.24
N ALA A 181 -20.85 12.91 6.57
CA ALA A 181 -22.07 13.45 7.19
C ALA A 181 -23.27 13.56 6.22
N GLN A 182 -23.06 13.46 4.90
CA GLN A 182 -24.07 13.67 3.87
C GLN A 182 -24.28 12.45 2.98
N GLU A 183 -23.33 11.53 2.89
CA GLU A 183 -23.41 10.36 2.03
C GLU A 183 -22.72 9.15 2.64
N VAL A 184 -23.23 7.98 2.31
CA VAL A 184 -22.63 6.68 2.64
C VAL A 184 -22.55 5.86 1.37
N LEU A 185 -21.38 5.30 1.13
CA LEU A 185 -21.08 4.58 -0.08
C LEU A 185 -20.93 3.09 0.24
N LEU A 186 -21.83 2.28 -0.31
CA LEU A 186 -21.97 0.87 0.00
C LEU A 186 -21.49 0.00 -1.16
N SER A 187 -20.84 -1.11 -0.84
CA SER A 187 -20.59 -2.23 -1.74
C SER A 187 -21.51 -3.40 -1.37
N SER A 188 -22.35 -3.84 -2.30
CA SER A 188 -23.15 -5.07 -2.18
C SER A 188 -22.52 -6.14 -3.08
N GLN A 189 -22.45 -7.39 -2.62
CA GLN A 189 -21.73 -8.45 -3.32
C GLN A 189 -22.33 -8.70 -4.71
N GLY A 190 -21.62 -8.27 -5.75
CA GLY A 190 -22.02 -8.44 -7.15
C GLY A 190 -22.86 -7.32 -7.73
N GLU A 191 -23.15 -6.25 -6.97
CA GLU A 191 -23.89 -5.08 -7.43
C GLU A 191 -22.97 -3.86 -7.58
N PRO A 192 -23.31 -2.90 -8.46
CA PRO A 192 -22.60 -1.63 -8.53
C PRO A 192 -22.68 -0.89 -7.20
N GLN A 193 -21.63 -0.13 -6.90
CA GLN A 193 -21.53 0.69 -5.70
C GLN A 193 -22.75 1.61 -5.54
N LEU A 194 -23.42 1.54 -4.38
CA LEU A 194 -24.63 2.29 -4.08
C LEU A 194 -24.29 3.50 -3.20
N ARG A 195 -24.56 4.70 -3.72
CA ARG A 195 -24.35 5.97 -3.01
C ARG A 195 -25.66 6.41 -2.38
N LEU A 196 -25.78 6.32 -1.07
CA LEU A 196 -26.95 6.77 -0.32
C LEU A 196 -26.78 8.21 0.15
N GLN A 197 -27.75 9.07 -0.13
CA GLN A 197 -27.82 10.43 0.38
C GLN A 197 -28.43 10.45 1.78
N LEU A 198 -27.81 11.17 2.71
CA LEU A 198 -28.28 11.32 4.07
C LEU A 198 -28.94 12.68 4.27
N SER A 199 -30.07 12.63 4.96
CA SER A 199 -30.82 13.80 5.39
C SER A 199 -30.82 13.90 6.92
N PRO A 200 -31.10 15.07 7.52
CA PRO A 200 -31.17 15.23 8.98
C PRO A 200 -32.21 14.33 9.68
N GLN A 201 -33.16 13.76 8.92
CA GLN A 201 -34.17 12.82 9.38
C GLN A 201 -33.71 11.35 9.31
N THR A 202 -32.50 11.07 8.80
CA THR A 202 -31.97 9.70 8.68
C THR A 202 -31.64 9.17 10.07
N GLN A 203 -32.22 8.02 10.42
CA GLN A 203 -31.91 7.37 11.70
C GLN A 203 -30.68 6.48 11.55
N VAL A 204 -29.57 6.87 12.17
CA VAL A 204 -28.30 6.12 12.14
C VAL A 204 -28.05 5.46 13.50
N THR A 205 -27.77 4.17 13.47
CA THR A 205 -27.38 3.39 14.64
C THR A 205 -26.13 2.57 14.35
N VAL A 206 -25.20 2.52 15.30
CA VAL A 206 -23.97 1.71 15.25
C VAL A 206 -23.98 0.82 16.49
N ASP A 207 -23.95 -0.51 16.30
CA ASP A 207 -24.05 -1.50 17.37
C ASP A 207 -25.25 -1.27 18.31
N GLY A 208 -26.38 -0.88 17.73
CA GLY A 208 -27.62 -0.60 18.47
C GLY A 208 -27.65 0.72 19.25
N ARG A 209 -26.60 1.56 19.17
CA ARG A 209 -26.57 2.89 19.77
C ARG A 209 -26.80 3.96 18.71
N GLN A 210 -27.54 5.01 19.04
CA GLN A 210 -27.71 6.15 18.14
C GLN A 210 -26.35 6.80 17.88
N ALA A 211 -26.03 7.01 16.60
CA ALA A 211 -24.76 7.53 16.14
C ALA A 211 -24.96 8.47 14.94
N SER A 212 -23.88 9.06 14.44
CA SER A 212 -23.87 9.78 13.18
C SER A 212 -23.26 8.93 12.06
N ALA A 213 -23.46 9.31 10.81
CA ALA A 213 -22.87 8.60 9.68
C ALA A 213 -21.35 8.68 9.65
N ALA A 214 -20.77 9.74 10.19
CA ALA A 214 -19.32 9.89 10.34
C ALA A 214 -18.71 8.89 11.35
N ASP A 215 -19.54 8.28 12.21
CA ASP A 215 -19.10 7.25 13.16
C ASP A 215 -19.09 5.84 12.55
N ILE A 216 -19.62 5.67 11.33
CA ILE A 216 -19.65 4.39 10.63
C ILE A 216 -18.27 4.14 10.03
N GLN A 217 -17.57 3.11 10.52
CA GLN A 217 -16.25 2.74 10.01
C GLN A 217 -16.33 2.08 8.63
N GLU A 218 -15.36 2.42 7.77
CA GLU A 218 -15.09 1.71 6.52
C GLU A 218 -14.83 0.22 6.81
N GLY A 219 -15.36 -0.66 5.95
CA GLY A 219 -15.36 -2.11 6.14
C GLY A 219 -16.44 -2.64 7.07
N SER A 220 -17.25 -1.78 7.71
CA SER A 220 -18.37 -2.25 8.54
C SER A 220 -19.50 -2.80 7.69
N GLN A 221 -20.16 -3.84 8.20
CA GLN A 221 -21.39 -4.34 7.59
C GLN A 221 -22.58 -3.44 7.99
N VAL A 222 -23.33 -3.02 6.98
CA VAL A 222 -24.46 -2.10 7.14
C VAL A 222 -25.71 -2.67 6.51
N ARG A 223 -26.84 -2.50 7.22
CA ARG A 223 -28.19 -2.70 6.72
C ARG A 223 -28.84 -1.31 6.61
N ALA A 224 -29.14 -0.89 5.38
CA ALA A 224 -29.73 0.41 5.12
C ALA A 224 -31.11 0.26 4.47
N SER A 225 -32.06 1.08 4.89
CA SER A 225 -33.33 1.29 4.20
C SER A 225 -33.30 2.65 3.52
N TYR A 226 -33.63 2.69 2.23
CA TYR A 226 -33.63 3.90 1.43
C TYR A 226 -34.90 4.01 0.60
N ARG A 227 -35.18 5.24 0.15
CA ARG A 227 -36.23 5.55 -0.82
C ARG A 227 -35.59 6.25 -2.01
N THR A 228 -36.04 5.94 -3.21
CA THR A 228 -35.61 6.68 -4.39
C THR A 228 -36.50 7.89 -4.52
N ASP A 229 -35.90 9.09 -4.49
CA ASP A 229 -36.65 10.32 -4.75
C ASP A 229 -37.03 10.37 -6.23
N GLU A 230 -38.32 10.51 -6.54
CA GLU A 230 -38.79 10.50 -7.93
C GLU A 230 -38.38 11.75 -8.72
N GLN A 231 -37.99 12.85 -8.05
CA GLN A 231 -37.55 14.08 -8.73
C GLN A 231 -36.07 14.05 -9.08
N SER A 232 -35.20 13.55 -8.19
CA SER A 232 -33.75 13.47 -8.43
C SER A 232 -33.28 12.13 -8.99
N GLY A 233 -34.05 11.05 -8.75
CA GLY A 233 -33.62 9.68 -9.03
C GLY A 233 -32.54 9.16 -8.08
N GLU A 234 -32.15 9.94 -7.06
CA GLU A 234 -31.12 9.55 -6.11
C GLU A 234 -31.71 8.76 -4.93
N PRO A 235 -31.04 7.70 -4.44
CA PRO A 235 -31.50 6.96 -3.28
C PRO A 235 -31.16 7.72 -1.99
N GLN A 236 -32.20 8.08 -1.24
CA GLN A 236 -32.12 8.76 0.05
C GLN A 236 -32.30 7.76 1.19
N ALA A 237 -31.33 7.72 2.10
CA ALA A 237 -31.39 6.87 3.29
C ALA A 237 -32.48 7.33 4.26
N VAL A 238 -33.19 6.37 4.84
CA VAL A 238 -34.19 6.58 5.90
C VAL A 238 -33.66 6.03 7.23
N ARG A 239 -33.07 4.82 7.19
CA ARG A 239 -32.50 4.14 8.35
C ARG A 239 -31.19 3.47 7.96
N ILE A 240 -30.18 3.60 8.81
CA ILE A 240 -28.88 2.93 8.65
C ILE A 240 -28.54 2.23 9.96
N GLU A 241 -28.30 0.93 9.89
CA GLU A 241 -27.87 0.10 11.01
C GLU A 241 -26.50 -0.48 10.66
N ALA A 242 -25.45 0.00 11.32
CA ALA A 242 -24.09 -0.47 11.16
C ALA A 242 -23.70 -1.41 12.30
N THR A 243 -22.95 -2.45 11.96
CA THR A 243 -22.32 -3.36 12.92
C THR A 243 -20.83 -3.30 12.73
N SER A 244 -20.10 -2.92 13.78
CA SER A 244 -18.64 -2.86 13.78
C SER A 244 -18.05 -4.26 13.92
N GLN A 245 -18.34 -5.16 12.98
CA GLN A 245 -17.61 -6.41 12.86
C GLN A 245 -16.55 -6.27 11.78
N VAL A 246 -15.34 -5.90 12.20
CA VAL A 246 -14.11 -6.38 11.54
C VAL A 246 -14.09 -7.89 11.70
N GLN A 247 -14.71 -8.61 10.76
CA GLN A 247 -14.62 -10.06 10.72
C GLN A 247 -13.16 -10.41 10.40
N PRO A 248 -12.38 -10.98 11.34
CA PRO A 248 -11.08 -11.51 11.00
C PRO A 248 -11.37 -12.71 10.11
N THR A 249 -11.01 -12.64 8.84
CA THR A 249 -10.86 -13.80 7.98
C THR A 249 -9.67 -14.62 8.51
N ALA A 250 -9.88 -15.32 9.61
CA ALA A 250 -9.03 -16.42 10.01
C ALA A 250 -9.48 -17.65 9.17
N PRO A 251 -8.62 -18.22 8.31
CA PRO A 251 -8.93 -19.49 7.67
C PRO A 251 -9.13 -20.54 8.76
N ALA A 252 -10.25 -21.26 8.69
CA ALA A 252 -10.53 -22.38 9.56
C ALA A 252 -9.37 -23.40 9.46
N ALA A 253 -8.65 -23.58 10.56
CA ALA A 253 -7.81 -24.75 10.71
C ALA A 253 -8.74 -25.98 10.72
N PRO A 254 -8.47 -27.03 9.91
CA PRO A 254 -9.23 -28.25 10.03
C PRO A 254 -8.97 -28.86 11.42
N GLU A 255 -10.00 -28.85 12.26
CA GLU A 255 -10.10 -29.79 13.37
C GLU A 255 -10.10 -31.20 12.79
N SER A 256 -9.04 -31.94 13.07
CA SER A 256 -9.02 -33.39 12.93
C SER A 256 -8.31 -33.95 14.15
N GLY A 257 -9.05 -33.99 15.25
CA GLY A 257 -8.76 -34.93 16.32
C GLY A 257 -9.13 -36.32 15.84
N GLN A 258 -8.16 -37.23 15.76
CA GLN A 258 -8.47 -38.64 15.94
C GLN A 258 -7.34 -39.35 16.68
N SER A 259 -7.63 -39.57 17.96
CA SER A 259 -6.99 -40.42 18.94
C SER A 259 -6.37 -41.70 18.37
N THR A 260 -5.16 -42.01 18.82
CA THR A 260 -4.69 -43.41 18.86
C THR A 260 -4.33 -43.75 20.31
N PRO A 261 -5.17 -44.54 21.02
CA PRO A 261 -4.79 -45.18 22.27
C PRO A 261 -4.21 -46.57 21.97
N GLY A 262 -3.10 -46.94 22.60
CA GLY A 262 -2.57 -48.30 22.44
C GLY A 262 -1.16 -48.49 22.95
N ALA A 263 -1.01 -48.48 24.28
CA ALA A 263 0.14 -49.06 24.95
C ALA A 263 0.18 -50.59 24.72
N GLN A 264 1.35 -51.14 24.41
CA GLN A 264 1.73 -52.50 24.85
C GLN A 264 3.22 -52.55 25.20
N PRO A 265 3.59 -53.04 26.40
CA PRO A 265 4.95 -53.41 26.75
C PRO A 265 5.15 -54.93 26.57
N THR A 266 6.33 -55.35 26.10
CA THR A 266 6.89 -56.69 26.33
C THR A 266 8.39 -56.59 26.06
N GLN A 267 9.21 -56.62 27.12
CA GLN A 267 10.02 -57.76 27.59
C GLN A 267 11.29 -57.96 26.76
#